data_AF-A0A1C6FL66-F1
#
_entry.id   AF-A0A1C6FL66-F1
#
_cell.length_a   1.000
_cell.length_b   1.000
_cell.length_c   1.000
_cell.angle_alpha   90.00
_cell.angle_beta   90.00
_cell.angle_gamma   90.00
#
_symmetry.space_group_name_H-M   'P 1'
#
loop_
_entity.id
_entity.type
_entity.pdbx_description
1 polymer ?
#
loop_
_entity_poly.entity_id
_entity_poly.type
_entity_poly.pdbx_seq_one_letter_code
_entity_poly.pdbx_strand_id
1 'polypeptide(L)'
;MMLDIKTAVGIVEEYHDCFRFEEFGDRGNNCYAPYRDDPESVNMMIAKVRNAIPKNGEMHLRLTSVLKRQMNLERMGYDYLCKVLARLLSGVESETSLLNICRLSREVRAKMKEQNLKEIISLTDVGL
;
A
#
# COMPACT_ATOMS: atom_id res chain seq x y z
N MET A 1 -14.48 -12.85 7.50
CA MET A 1 -14.99 -11.82 6.56
C MET A 1 -14.03 -11.75 5.39
N MET A 2 -14.53 -11.55 4.17
CA MET A 2 -13.68 -11.30 3.01
C MET A 2 -13.37 -9.81 2.95
N LEU A 3 -12.09 -9.46 2.78
CA LEU A 3 -11.63 -8.07 2.64
C LEU A 3 -12.41 -7.33 1.53
N ASP A 4 -13.10 -6.25 1.89
CA ASP A 4 -13.68 -5.30 0.95
C ASP A 4 -12.57 -4.41 0.38
N ILE A 5 -12.29 -4.61 -0.91
CA ILE A 5 -11.14 -3.98 -1.54
C ILE A 5 -11.29 -2.47 -1.64
N LYS A 6 -12.51 -1.94 -1.84
CA LYS A 6 -12.70 -0.49 -1.93
C LYS A 6 -12.41 0.19 -0.60
N THR A 7 -12.87 -0.40 0.50
CA THR A 7 -12.62 0.08 1.85
C THR A 7 -11.14 -0.04 2.21
N ALA A 8 -10.53 -1.21 1.96
CA ALA A 8 -9.11 -1.42 2.21
C ALA A 8 -8.22 -0.42 1.44
N VAL A 9 -8.57 -0.15 0.19
CA VAL A 9 -7.88 0.85 -0.64
C VAL A 9 -8.08 2.26 -0.12
N GLY A 10 -9.26 2.60 0.40
CA GLY A 10 -9.50 3.87 1.09
C GLY A 10 -8.60 4.04 2.31
N ILE A 11 -8.38 2.98 3.08
CA ILE A 11 -7.40 2.99 4.19
C ILE A 11 -5.99 3.22 3.65
N VAL A 12 -5.60 2.56 2.57
CA VAL A 12 -4.28 2.80 1.93
C VAL A 12 -4.15 4.24 1.43
N GLU A 13 -5.21 4.84 0.89
CA GLU A 13 -5.24 6.25 0.47
C GLU A 13 -5.01 7.20 1.66
N GLU A 14 -5.72 6.98 2.78
CA GLU A 14 -5.65 7.82 3.98
C GLU A 14 -4.34 7.66 4.77
N TYR A 15 -3.79 6.44 4.79
CA TYR A 15 -2.58 6.07 5.52
C TYR A 15 -1.40 5.81 4.59
N HIS A 16 -1.37 6.46 3.42
CA HIS A 16 -0.36 6.24 2.40
C HIS A 16 1.08 6.45 2.93
N ASP A 17 1.26 7.36 3.88
CA ASP A 17 2.54 7.63 4.55
C ASP A 17 3.06 6.44 5.37
N CYS A 18 2.20 5.54 5.83
CA CYS A 18 2.59 4.35 6.59
C CYS A 18 3.33 3.30 5.76
N PHE A 19 3.23 3.36 4.42
CA PHE A 19 3.80 2.37 3.53
C PHE A 19 5.02 2.91 2.79
N ARG A 20 6.07 2.08 2.67
CA ARG A 20 7.26 2.39 1.86
C ARG A 20 7.09 1.91 0.44
N PHE A 21 6.29 2.64 -0.34
CA PHE A 21 5.94 2.20 -1.70
C PHE A 21 7.14 2.08 -2.64
N GLU A 22 8.26 2.74 -2.33
CA GLU A 22 9.50 2.65 -3.10
C GLU A 22 10.11 1.24 -3.07
N GLU A 23 9.81 0.44 -2.03
CA GLU A 23 10.34 -0.92 -1.86
C GLU A 23 9.68 -1.94 -2.79
N PHE A 24 8.53 -1.62 -3.39
CA PHE A 24 7.89 -2.51 -4.37
C PHE A 24 8.61 -2.56 -5.71
N GLY A 25 9.73 -1.84 -5.86
CA GLY A 25 10.81 -2.10 -6.83
C GLY A 25 10.48 -1.89 -8.31
N ASP A 26 9.22 -1.66 -8.67
CA ASP A 26 8.78 -1.52 -10.05
C ASP A 26 8.63 -0.01 -10.35
N ARG A 27 9.68 0.67 -10.80
CA ARG A 27 9.60 2.09 -11.22
C ARG A 27 8.87 2.26 -12.55
N GLY A 28 7.70 1.62 -12.68
CA GLY A 28 6.91 1.60 -13.91
C GLY A 28 7.60 0.85 -15.05
N ASN A 29 7.81 -0.46 -14.91
CA ASN A 29 8.12 -1.26 -16.09
C ASN A 29 7.06 -1.05 -17.18
N ASN A 30 7.52 -1.07 -18.44
CA ASN A 30 6.65 -1.14 -19.60
C ASN A 30 5.63 -2.26 -19.39
N CYS A 31 4.38 -2.00 -19.78
CA CYS A 31 3.19 -2.82 -19.50
C CYS A 31 3.20 -4.23 -20.14
N TYR A 32 4.36 -4.78 -20.47
CA TYR A 32 4.57 -5.93 -21.33
C TYR A 32 5.47 -7.03 -20.76
N ALA A 33 5.97 -6.91 -19.52
CA ALA A 33 6.54 -8.08 -18.85
C ALA A 33 5.38 -8.90 -18.26
N PRO A 34 5.05 -10.09 -18.81
CA PRO A 34 4.09 -10.98 -18.17
C PRO A 34 4.57 -11.22 -16.75
N TYR A 35 3.62 -11.16 -15.81
CA TYR A 35 3.76 -11.43 -14.39
C TYR A 35 5.05 -12.23 -14.10
N ARG A 36 6.08 -11.56 -13.55
CA ARG A 36 7.09 -12.27 -12.75
C ARG A 36 6.34 -13.14 -11.73
N ASP A 37 6.98 -14.18 -11.23
CA ASP A 37 6.49 -15.22 -10.30
C ASP A 37 5.86 -14.69 -8.99
N ASP A 38 4.91 -13.76 -9.07
CA ASP A 38 4.08 -13.29 -7.99
C ASP A 38 3.22 -14.49 -7.56
N PRO A 39 3.13 -14.78 -6.25
CA PRO A 39 2.31 -15.88 -5.75
C PRO A 39 0.87 -15.82 -6.27
N GLU A 40 0.21 -16.97 -6.38
CA GLU A 40 -1.18 -17.05 -6.84
C GLU A 40 -2.12 -16.11 -6.06
N SER A 41 -1.90 -15.96 -4.75
CA SER A 41 -2.63 -15.02 -3.90
C SER A 41 -2.54 -13.56 -4.35
N VAL A 42 -1.36 -13.13 -4.83
CA VAL A 42 -1.14 -11.78 -5.37
C VAL A 42 -1.86 -11.64 -6.72
N ASN A 43 -1.77 -12.63 -7.60
CA ASN A 43 -2.44 -12.58 -8.91
C ASN A 43 -3.97 -12.53 -8.77
N MET A 44 -4.54 -13.32 -7.86
CA MET A 44 -5.97 -13.22 -7.51
C MET A 44 -6.32 -11.84 -6.95
N MET A 45 -5.45 -11.29 -6.10
CA MET A 45 -5.67 -9.96 -5.53
C MET A 45 -5.60 -8.85 -6.60
N ILE A 46 -4.73 -8.95 -7.61
CA ILE A 46 -4.68 -8.01 -8.74
C ILE A 46 -6.04 -7.97 -9.45
N ALA A 47 -6.65 -9.13 -9.71
CA ALA A 47 -7.97 -9.20 -10.34
C ALA A 47 -9.04 -8.52 -9.48
N LYS A 48 -9.03 -8.76 -8.16
CA LYS A 48 -9.95 -8.11 -7.22
C LYS A 48 -9.76 -6.59 -7.18
N VAL A 49 -8.51 -6.11 -7.15
CA VAL A 49 -8.18 -4.68 -7.18
C VAL A 49 -8.63 -4.03 -8.48
N ARG A 50 -8.40 -4.66 -9.64
CA ARG A 50 -8.84 -4.12 -10.93
C ARG A 50 -10.36 -4.02 -11.03
N ASN A 51 -11.09 -4.99 -10.49
CA ASN A 51 -12.54 -4.96 -10.43
C ASN A 51 -13.07 -3.86 -9.49
N ALA A 52 -12.42 -3.66 -8.35
CA ALA A 52 -12.83 -2.66 -7.36
C ALA A 52 -12.45 -1.22 -7.78
N ILE A 53 -11.32 -1.06 -8.46
CA ILE A 53 -10.76 0.22 -8.88
C ILE A 53 -10.63 0.24 -10.41
N PRO A 54 -11.70 0.60 -11.13
CA PRO A 54 -11.65 0.67 -12.59
C PRO A 54 -10.67 1.75 -13.07
N LYS A 55 -9.99 1.48 -14.18
CA LYS A 55 -9.09 2.42 -14.84
C LYS A 55 -9.84 3.72 -15.16
N ASN A 56 -9.20 4.84 -14.88
CA ASN A 56 -9.75 6.20 -14.98
C ASN A 56 -10.95 6.51 -14.06
N GLY A 57 -11.33 5.59 -13.17
CA GLY A 57 -12.30 5.87 -12.11
C GLY A 57 -11.76 6.84 -11.07
N GLU A 58 -12.65 7.45 -10.30
CA GLU A 58 -12.30 8.48 -9.31
C GLU A 58 -11.22 8.00 -8.32
N MET A 59 -11.41 6.82 -7.73
CA MET A 59 -10.46 6.23 -6.77
C MET A 59 -9.08 5.97 -7.41
N HIS A 60 -9.02 5.53 -8.66
CA HIS A 60 -7.75 5.39 -9.40
C HIS A 60 -7.05 6.73 -9.51
N LEU A 61 -7.76 7.77 -9.95
CA LEU A 61 -7.17 9.10 -10.17
C LEU A 61 -6.68 9.72 -8.85
N ARG A 62 -7.46 9.60 -7.76
CA ARG A 62 -7.05 10.12 -6.45
C ARG A 62 -5.81 9.41 -5.91
N LEU A 63 -5.81 8.08 -5.88
CA LEU A 63 -4.65 7.29 -5.44
C LEU A 63 -3.41 7.57 -6.28
N THR A 64 -3.55 7.59 -7.61
CA THR A 64 -2.43 7.93 -8.50
C THR A 64 -1.88 9.31 -8.17
N SER A 65 -2.74 10.30 -7.93
CA SER A 65 -2.29 11.64 -7.53
C SER A 65 -1.55 11.62 -6.18
N VAL A 66 -2.08 10.94 -5.16
CA VAL A 66 -1.47 10.84 -3.82
C VAL A 66 -0.10 10.15 -3.90
N LEU A 67 -0.05 8.97 -4.48
CA LEU A 67 1.17 8.16 -4.52
C LEU A 67 2.24 8.75 -5.44
N LYS A 68 1.87 9.40 -6.56
CA LYS A 68 2.83 10.14 -7.38
C LYS A 68 3.54 11.23 -6.60
N ARG A 69 2.81 11.97 -5.75
CA ARG A 69 3.40 13.01 -4.91
C ARG A 69 4.31 12.41 -3.83
N GLN A 70 3.84 11.38 -3.15
CA GLN A 70 4.62 10.70 -2.10
C GLN A 70 5.94 10.14 -2.64
N MET A 71 5.87 9.43 -3.76
CA MET A 71 7.03 8.74 -4.35
C MET A 71 7.86 9.63 -5.29
N ASN A 72 7.47 10.90 -5.47
CA ASN A 72 8.08 11.83 -6.42
C ASN A 72 8.17 11.26 -7.86
N LEU A 73 7.05 10.74 -8.37
CA LEU A 73 6.97 10.13 -9.71
C LEU A 73 6.27 11.04 -10.72
N GLU A 74 6.87 11.21 -11.91
CA GLU A 74 6.24 11.92 -13.02
C GLU A 74 4.99 11.20 -13.55
N ARG A 75 5.02 9.86 -13.54
CA ARG A 75 3.94 9.00 -14.07
C ARG A 75 3.81 7.73 -13.22
N MET A 76 2.59 7.25 -13.11
CA MET A 76 2.23 5.99 -12.46
C MET A 76 1.21 5.29 -13.36
N GLY A 77 1.58 4.13 -13.89
CA GLY A 77 0.67 3.34 -14.74
C GLY A 77 -0.40 2.65 -13.90
N TYR A 78 -1.59 2.49 -14.47
CA TYR A 78 -2.71 1.78 -13.82
C TYR A 78 -2.30 0.37 -13.37
N ASP A 79 -1.62 -0.39 -14.23
CA ASP A 79 -1.18 -1.75 -13.90
C ASP A 79 -0.17 -1.77 -12.75
N TYR A 80 0.70 -0.76 -12.68
CA TYR A 80 1.64 -0.63 -11.57
C TYR A 80 0.90 -0.35 -10.25
N LEU A 81 -0.05 0.59 -10.25
CA LEU A 81 -0.89 0.86 -9.08
C LEU A 81 -1.61 -0.41 -8.60
N CYS A 82 -2.25 -1.15 -9.51
CA CYS A 82 -2.95 -2.38 -9.16
C CYS A 82 -2.02 -3.44 -8.58
N LYS A 83 -0.80 -3.59 -9.11
CA LYS A 83 0.21 -4.53 -8.57
C LYS A 83 0.66 -4.14 -7.16
N VAL A 84 0.95 -2.86 -6.93
CA VAL A 84 1.36 -2.36 -5.61
C VAL A 84 0.27 -2.60 -4.58
N LEU A 85 -0.98 -2.22 -4.90
CA LEU A 85 -2.12 -2.45 -4.03
C LEU A 85 -2.34 -3.95 -3.78
N ALA A 86 -2.21 -4.79 -4.80
CA ALA A 86 -2.39 -6.22 -4.65
C ALA A 86 -1.34 -6.87 -3.74
N ARG A 87 -0.06 -6.48 -3.86
CA ARG A 87 1.02 -6.98 -2.98
C ARG A 87 0.82 -6.54 -1.54
N LEU A 88 0.36 -5.31 -1.33
CA LEU A 88 0.04 -4.79 0.00
C LEU A 88 -1.12 -5.57 0.62
N LEU A 89 -2.19 -5.80 -0.15
CA LEU A 89 -3.43 -6.38 0.35
C LEU A 89 -3.44 -7.91 0.37
N SER A 90 -2.54 -8.60 -0.33
CA SER A 90 -2.54 -10.07 -0.43
C SER A 90 -2.32 -10.78 0.91
N GLY A 91 -1.67 -10.12 1.88
CA GLY A 91 -1.46 -10.63 3.23
C GLY A 91 -2.43 -10.07 4.27
N VAL A 92 -3.42 -9.27 3.85
CA VAL A 92 -4.35 -8.59 4.76
C VAL A 92 -5.61 -9.42 4.92
N GLU A 93 -5.90 -9.80 6.16
CA GLU A 93 -7.07 -10.62 6.49
C GLU A 93 -8.36 -9.79 6.60
N SER A 94 -8.26 -8.53 7.06
CA SER A 94 -9.39 -7.62 7.27
C SER A 94 -8.99 -6.15 7.25
N GLU A 95 -9.97 -5.27 7.01
CA GLU A 95 -9.83 -3.81 7.11
C GLU A 95 -9.37 -3.38 8.51
N THR A 96 -9.89 -4.05 9.54
CA THR A 96 -9.49 -3.81 10.94
C THR A 96 -8.00 -4.12 11.14
N SER A 97 -7.51 -5.26 10.61
CA SER A 97 -6.08 -5.60 10.70
C SER A 97 -5.21 -4.57 9.97
N LEU A 98 -5.62 -4.15 8.78
CA LEU A 98 -4.93 -3.12 8.01
C LEU A 98 -4.86 -1.79 8.76
N LEU A 99 -6.01 -1.33 9.28
CA LEU A 99 -6.11 -0.09 10.02
C LEU A 99 -5.26 -0.13 11.31
N ASN A 100 -5.25 -1.25 12.03
CA ASN A 100 -4.45 -1.42 13.23
C ASN A 100 -2.95 -1.34 12.93
N ILE A 101 -2.48 -1.97 11.83
CA ILE A 101 -1.09 -1.86 11.39
C ILE A 101 -0.74 -0.41 11.04
N CYS A 102 -1.63 0.30 10.35
CA CYS A 102 -1.43 1.70 10.01
C CYS A 102 -1.35 2.60 11.26
N ARG A 103 -2.22 2.37 12.23
CA ARG A 103 -2.23 3.10 13.51
C ARG A 103 -0.95 2.83 14.31
N LEU A 104 -0.56 1.56 14.44
CA LEU A 104 0.67 1.17 15.09
C LEU A 104 1.89 1.83 14.43
N SER A 105 1.95 1.84 13.09
CA SER A 105 3.04 2.51 12.35
C SER A 105 3.16 4.00 12.70
N ARG A 106 2.03 4.72 12.74
CA ARG A 106 2.02 6.15 13.12
C ARG A 106 2.41 6.34 14.59
N GLU A 107 1.92 5.50 15.47
CA GLU A 107 2.21 5.58 16.91
C GLU A 107 3.70 5.33 17.18
N VAL A 108 4.28 4.29 16.58
CA VAL A 108 5.73 4.02 16.63
C VAL A 108 6.52 5.23 16.14
N ARG A 109 6.19 5.78 14.97
CA ARG A 109 6.90 6.95 14.42
C ARG A 109 6.75 8.20 15.29
N ALA A 110 5.58 8.42 15.89
CA ALA A 110 5.35 9.52 16.81
C ALA A 110 6.22 9.37 18.06
N LYS A 111 6.26 8.18 18.66
CA LYS A 111 7.10 7.86 19.81
C LYS A 111 8.60 7.96 19.50
N MET A 112 9.04 7.46 18.34
CA MET A 112 10.42 7.63 17.88
C MET A 112 10.79 9.12 17.79
N LYS A 113 9.89 9.95 17.25
CA LYS A 113 10.10 11.39 17.17
C LYS A 113 10.14 12.05 18.55
N GLU A 114 9.22 11.70 19.45
CA GLU A 114 9.18 12.19 20.84
C GLU A 114 10.48 11.86 21.59
N GLN A 115 11.04 10.68 21.35
CA GLN A 115 12.24 10.17 22.02
C GLN A 115 13.55 10.44 21.24
N ASN A 116 13.47 11.13 20.09
CA ASN A 116 14.59 11.38 19.19
C ASN A 116 15.35 10.12 18.73
N LEU A 117 14.62 9.02 18.52
CA LEU A 117 15.13 7.76 18.00
C LEU A 117 15.13 7.73 16.47
N LYS A 118 16.20 7.21 15.89
CA LYS A 118 16.32 7.00 14.44
C LYS A 118 15.93 5.58 14.01
N GLU A 119 16.05 4.62 14.91
CA GLU A 119 15.75 3.21 14.71
C GLU A 119 15.19 2.60 15.99
N ILE A 120 14.45 1.50 15.84
CA ILE A 120 14.00 0.64 16.92
C ILE A 120 14.33 -0.80 16.55
N ILE A 121 14.69 -1.61 17.55
CA ILE A 121 14.86 -3.05 17.45
C ILE A 121 13.56 -3.73 17.88
N SER A 122 12.82 -3.12 18.80
CA SER A 122 11.59 -3.67 19.36
C SER A 122 10.53 -2.59 19.62
N LEU A 123 9.27 -3.00 19.75
CA LEU A 123 8.20 -2.09 20.18
C LEU A 123 8.43 -1.54 21.60
N THR A 124 9.15 -2.27 22.46
CA THR A 124 9.44 -1.81 23.82
C THR A 124 10.37 -0.60 23.84
N ASP A 125 11.17 -0.38 22.79
CA ASP A 125 12.03 0.81 22.64
C ASP A 125 11.21 2.11 22.58
N VAL A 126 9.94 2.00 22.18
CA VAL A 126 8.97 3.10 22.12
C VAL A 126 7.85 2.97 23.16
N GLY A 127 7.95 2.00 24.06
CA GLY A 127 6.97 1.76 25.13
C GLY A 127 5.67 1.10 24.66
N LEU A 128 5.72 0.30 23.59
CA LEU A 128 4.60 -0.45 23.01
C LEU A 128 4.80 -1.97 23.13
#